data_AF-A0A957UDJ0-F1
#
_entry.id   AF-A0A957UDJ0-F1
#
_cell.length_a   1.000
_cell.length_b   1.000
_cell.length_c   1.000
_cell.angle_alpha   90.00
_cell.angle_beta   90.00
_cell.angle_gamma   90.00
#
_symmetry.space_group_name_H-M   'P 1'
#
loop_
_entity.id
_entity.type
_entity.pdbx_description
1 polymer ?
#
loop_
_entity_poly.entity_id
_entity_poly.type
_entity_poly.pdbx_seq_one_letter_code
_entity_poly.pdbx_strand_id
1 'polypeptide(L)'
;MQPFQLERYFARYEFNVKHLLCASDCESLSLAELLAQAPPALLRRWETLRLGYTESQGDPDLRAAIAAAYTTISGDDVLVAAPEELIFLLMHCLLRPGDEVIAIAPA
;
A
#
# COMPACT_ATOMS: atom_id res chain seq x y z
N MET A 1 14.12 -8.38 -17.42
CA MET A 1 14.30 -8.01 -15.99
C MET A 1 14.91 -9.19 -15.26
N GLN A 2 15.82 -8.94 -14.31
CA GLN A 2 16.33 -9.99 -13.43
C GLN A 2 15.29 -10.31 -12.34
N PRO A 3 15.26 -11.53 -11.78
CA PRO A 3 14.36 -11.87 -10.68
C PRO A 3 14.61 -11.02 -9.43
N PHE A 4 13.54 -10.66 -8.71
CA PHE A 4 13.65 -9.97 -7.44
C PHE A 4 14.04 -10.96 -6.33
N GLN A 5 15.30 -10.87 -5.88
CA GLN A 5 15.92 -11.91 -5.04
C GLN A 5 15.22 -12.09 -3.70
N LEU A 6 14.74 -11.01 -3.08
CA LEU A 6 14.04 -11.05 -1.80
C LEU A 6 12.74 -11.85 -1.89
N GLU A 7 11.96 -11.61 -2.94
CA GLU A 7 10.73 -12.36 -3.18
C GLU A 7 11.02 -13.84 -3.48
N ARG A 8 12.10 -14.15 -4.22
CA ARG A 8 12.53 -15.55 -4.43
C ARG A 8 12.96 -16.25 -3.14
N TYR A 9 13.55 -15.50 -2.20
CA TYR A 9 13.89 -16.00 -0.88
C TYR A 9 12.61 -16.32 -0.08
N PHE A 10 11.67 -15.38 0.03
CA PHE A 10 10.42 -15.61 0.76
C PHE A 10 9.57 -16.72 0.13
N ALA A 11 9.46 -16.79 -1.19
CA ALA A 11 8.75 -17.86 -1.88
C ALA A 11 9.22 -19.28 -1.49
N ARG A 12 10.49 -19.43 -1.07
CA ARG A 12 11.03 -20.71 -0.59
C ARG A 12 10.74 -20.95 0.89
N TYR A 13 10.83 -19.92 1.72
CA TYR A 13 10.95 -20.07 3.18
C TYR A 13 9.74 -19.60 3.98
N GLU A 14 8.94 -18.66 3.49
CA GLU A 14 7.90 -17.96 4.24
C GLU A 14 6.95 -18.90 5.00
N PHE A 15 6.53 -19.98 4.36
CA PHE A 15 5.60 -20.97 4.94
C PHE A 15 6.24 -22.31 5.30
N ASN A 16 7.57 -22.42 5.22
CA ASN A 16 8.31 -23.68 5.40
C ASN A 16 9.33 -23.62 6.56
N VAL A 17 9.33 -22.55 7.35
CA VAL A 17 10.23 -22.38 8.50
C VAL A 17 9.44 -22.21 9.78
N LYS A 18 10.04 -22.62 10.92
CA LYS A 18 9.41 -22.49 12.23
C LYS A 18 9.34 -21.05 12.74
N HIS A 19 10.36 -20.25 12.40
CA HIS A 19 10.50 -18.88 12.87
C HIS A 19 10.96 -18.00 11.71
N LEU A 20 10.13 -17.02 11.34
CA LEU A 20 10.42 -16.04 10.29
C LEU A 20 10.83 -14.72 10.93
N LEU A 21 12.14 -14.55 11.20
CA LEU A 21 12.69 -13.40 11.94
C LEU A 21 13.33 -12.34 11.01
N CYS A 22 12.98 -12.35 9.73
CA CYS A 22 13.57 -11.47 8.71
C CYS A 22 12.55 -10.60 7.98
N ALA A 23 11.26 -10.73 8.29
CA ALA A 23 10.23 -9.88 7.71
C ALA A 23 10.33 -8.46 8.28
N SER A 24 9.99 -7.46 7.47
CA SER A 24 10.00 -6.04 7.84
C SER A 24 8.61 -5.50 8.18
N ASP A 25 7.57 -6.31 8.02
CA ASP A 25 6.20 -5.96 8.38
C ASP A 25 5.94 -6.16 9.88
N CYS A 26 4.77 -5.70 10.31
CA CYS A 26 4.26 -5.92 11.65
C CYS A 26 3.29 -7.10 11.65
N GLU A 27 3.03 -7.66 12.83
CA GLU A 27 1.97 -8.67 13.02
C GLU A 27 0.64 -8.16 12.45
N SER A 28 0.00 -9.02 11.64
CA SER A 28 -1.26 -8.67 10.99
C SER A 28 -2.42 -8.64 12.00
N LEU A 29 -3.41 -7.77 11.74
CA LEU A 29 -4.67 -7.77 12.48
C LEU A 29 -5.73 -8.59 11.74
N SER A 30 -6.55 -9.32 12.49
CA SER A 30 -7.80 -9.85 11.93
C SER A 30 -8.76 -8.71 11.59
N LEU A 31 -9.70 -8.96 10.68
CA LEU A 31 -10.74 -7.99 10.35
C LEU A 31 -11.57 -7.59 11.59
N ALA A 32 -11.84 -8.55 12.48
CA ALA A 32 -12.59 -8.28 13.71
C ALA A 32 -11.82 -7.33 14.65
N GLU A 33 -10.52 -7.53 14.84
CA GLU A 33 -9.67 -6.66 15.66
C GLU A 33 -9.57 -5.25 15.07
N LEU A 34 -9.52 -5.13 13.75
CA LEU A 34 -9.53 -3.84 13.06
C LEU A 34 -10.87 -3.13 13.24
N LEU A 35 -11.99 -3.81 12.99
CA LEU A 35 -13.33 -3.23 13.08
C LEU A 35 -13.74 -2.88 14.52
N ALA A 36 -13.22 -3.59 15.53
CA ALA A 36 -13.45 -3.25 16.93
C ALA A 36 -12.91 -1.86 17.32
N GLN A 37 -11.98 -1.31 16.54
CA GLN A 37 -11.41 0.03 16.74
C GLN A 37 -12.16 1.11 15.93
N ALA A 38 -13.09 0.71 15.06
CA ALA A 38 -13.81 1.63 14.19
C ALA A 38 -14.96 2.34 14.94
N PRO A 39 -15.21 3.64 14.68
CA PRO A 39 -16.39 4.32 15.18
C PRO A 39 -17.69 3.65 14.67
N PRO A 40 -18.80 3.69 15.42
CA PRO A 40 -20.07 3.05 15.01
C PRO A 40 -20.57 3.48 13.62
N ALA A 41 -20.29 4.72 13.21
CA ALA A 41 -20.65 5.22 11.88
C ALA A 41 -19.94 4.47 10.74
N LEU A 42 -18.68 4.05 10.97
CA LEU A 42 -17.87 3.34 9.97
C LEU A 42 -18.24 1.86 9.89
N LEU A 43 -18.67 1.24 11.00
CA LEU A 43 -19.18 -0.14 11.00
C LEU A 43 -20.38 -0.31 10.06
N ARG A 44 -21.33 0.64 10.05
CA ARG A 44 -22.46 0.60 9.12
C ARG A 44 -22.06 0.66 7.64
N ARG A 45 -20.95 1.33 7.31
CA ARG A 45 -20.40 1.33 5.94
C ARG A 45 -19.94 -0.07 5.53
N TRP A 46 -19.38 -0.85 6.46
CA TRP A 46 -18.98 -2.23 6.21
C TRP A 46 -20.17 -3.17 6.02
N GLU A 47 -21.21 -3.05 6.85
CA GLU A 47 -22.42 -3.88 6.76
C GLU A 47 -23.20 -3.67 5.44
N THR A 48 -23.08 -2.47 4.86
CA THR A 48 -23.81 -2.06 3.65
C THR A 48 -22.90 -1.92 2.42
N LEU A 49 -21.64 -2.39 2.53
CA LEU A 49 -20.63 -2.27 1.49
C LEU A 49 -21.07 -2.94 0.19
N ARG A 50 -20.91 -2.24 -0.93
CA ARG A 50 -21.10 -2.79 -2.28
C ARG A 50 -19.74 -3.04 -2.92
N LEU A 51 -19.51 -4.27 -3.39
CA LEU A 51 -18.27 -4.68 -4.04
C LEU A 51 -18.31 -4.32 -5.54
N GLY A 52 -18.20 -3.02 -5.84
CA GLY A 52 -18.13 -2.48 -7.19
C GLY A 52 -16.89 -1.62 -7.40
N TYR A 53 -16.70 -1.11 -8.62
CA TYR A 53 -15.64 -0.15 -8.90
C TYR A 53 -15.81 1.13 -8.08
N THR A 54 -14.71 1.62 -7.53
CA THR A 54 -14.60 2.89 -6.82
C THR A 54 -13.91 3.95 -7.70
N GLU A 55 -13.70 5.15 -7.17
CA GLU A 55 -12.96 6.20 -7.86
C GLU A 55 -11.51 5.78 -8.13
N SER A 56 -11.01 6.04 -9.34
CA SER A 56 -9.68 5.60 -9.78
C SER A 56 -8.53 6.21 -8.98
N GLN A 57 -8.74 7.36 -8.36
CA GLN A 57 -7.75 8.02 -7.51
C GLN A 57 -7.79 7.53 -6.04
N GLY A 58 -8.85 6.81 -5.66
CA GLY A 58 -9.17 6.45 -4.27
C GLY A 58 -10.40 7.18 -3.74
N ASP A 59 -11.01 6.61 -2.70
CA ASP A 59 -12.18 7.18 -2.02
C ASP A 59 -11.85 8.59 -1.47
N PRO A 60 -12.71 9.62 -1.71
CA PRO A 60 -12.45 10.98 -1.28
C PRO A 60 -12.24 11.15 0.24
N ASP A 61 -12.99 10.42 1.07
CA ASP A 61 -12.83 10.48 2.53
C ASP A 61 -11.47 9.90 2.93
N LEU A 62 -11.06 8.80 2.29
CA LEU A 62 -9.75 8.18 2.52
C LEU A 62 -8.61 9.12 2.10
N ARG A 63 -8.71 9.75 0.92
CA ARG A 63 -7.71 10.70 0.43
C ARG A 63 -7.57 11.90 1.37
N ALA A 64 -8.68 12.45 1.85
CA ALA A 64 -8.67 13.52 2.84
C ALA A 64 -8.05 13.07 4.18
N ALA A 65 -8.36 11.86 4.64
CA ALA A 65 -7.78 11.30 5.87
C ALA A 65 -6.26 11.08 5.75
N ILE A 66 -5.77 10.60 4.60
CA ILE A 66 -4.34 10.47 4.32
C ILE A 66 -3.68 11.85 4.31
N ALA A 67 -4.24 12.82 3.58
CA ALA A 67 -3.68 14.16 3.48
C ALA A 67 -3.58 14.85 4.85
N ALA A 68 -4.53 14.61 5.77
CA ALA A 68 -4.52 15.14 7.13
C ALA A 68 -3.33 14.66 7.99
N ALA A 69 -2.64 13.59 7.59
CA ALA A 69 -1.39 13.16 8.23
C ALA A 69 -0.18 14.01 7.84
N TYR A 70 -0.34 14.92 6.88
CA TYR A 70 0.69 15.79 6.33
C TYR A 70 0.27 17.27 6.45
N THR A 71 1.24 18.19 6.43
CA THR A 71 1.00 19.62 6.62
C THR A 71 0.91 20.43 5.34
N THR A 72 1.33 19.86 4.21
CA THR A 72 1.57 20.61 2.95
C THR A 72 0.78 20.10 1.74
N ILE A 73 -0.03 19.06 1.89
CA ILE A 73 -0.79 18.46 0.79
C ILE A 73 -2.28 18.41 1.10
N SER A 74 -3.08 18.32 0.05
CA SER A 74 -4.53 18.15 0.10
C SER A 74 -4.92 16.75 -0.39
N GLY A 75 -6.20 16.39 -0.26
CA GLY A 75 -6.71 15.14 -0.84
C GLY A 75 -6.50 15.05 -2.36
N ASP A 76 -6.50 16.19 -3.05
CA ASP A 76 -6.29 16.26 -4.50
C ASP A 76 -4.88 15.81 -4.92
N ASP A 77 -3.91 15.90 -4.00
CA ASP A 77 -2.52 15.48 -4.20
C ASP A 77 -2.29 13.98 -3.90
N VAL A 78 -3.32 13.26 -3.42
CA VAL A 78 -3.23 11.86 -2.99
C VAL A 78 -3.78 10.91 -4.05
N LEU A 79 -2.98 9.90 -4.40
CA LEU A 79 -3.39 8.71 -5.16
C LEU A 79 -3.31 7.47 -4.25
N VAL A 80 -4.40 6.71 -4.15
CA VAL A 80 -4.48 5.51 -3.31
C VAL A 80 -4.27 4.24 -4.14
N ALA A 81 -3.24 3.47 -3.81
CA ALA A 81 -2.92 2.17 -4.38
C ALA A 81 -1.97 1.40 -3.46
N ALA A 82 -1.65 0.15 -3.79
CA ALA A 82 -0.60 -0.58 -3.07
C ALA A 82 0.76 0.11 -3.26
N PRO A 83 1.69 0.11 -2.28
CA PRO A 83 2.98 0.78 -2.41
C PRO A 83 3.78 0.36 -3.66
N GLU A 84 3.82 -0.94 -3.98
CA GLU A 84 4.53 -1.45 -5.17
C GLU A 84 3.89 -0.95 -6.48
N GLU A 85 2.56 -0.88 -6.53
CA GLU A 85 1.82 -0.34 -7.67
C GLU A 85 2.13 1.14 -7.88
N LEU A 86 2.19 1.93 -6.81
CA LEU A 86 2.55 3.36 -6.88
C LEU A 86 3.98 3.56 -7.39
N ILE A 87 4.94 2.75 -6.93
CA ILE A 87 6.33 2.79 -7.44
C ILE A 87 6.34 2.45 -8.93
N PHE A 88 5.64 1.38 -9.34
CA PHE A 88 5.54 0.99 -10.73
C PHE A 88 4.96 2.10 -11.61
N LEU A 89 3.81 2.66 -11.21
CA LEU A 89 3.14 3.75 -11.92
C LEU A 89 4.05 4.98 -12.03
N LEU A 90 4.69 5.39 -10.92
CA LEU A 90 5.60 6.53 -10.90
C LEU A 90 6.73 6.37 -11.93
N MET A 91 7.40 5.21 -11.91
CA MET A 91 8.51 4.93 -12.83
C MET A 91 8.05 4.91 -14.30
N HIS A 92 6.88 4.34 -14.58
CA HIS A 92 6.34 4.27 -15.94
C HIS A 92 5.79 5.60 -16.46
N CYS A 93 5.28 6.46 -15.57
CA CYS A 93 4.72 7.75 -15.96
C CYS A 93 5.79 8.83 -16.10
N LEU A 94 6.84 8.82 -15.28
CA LEU A 94 7.81 9.91 -15.23
C LEU A 94 9.05 9.65 -16.10
N LEU A 95 9.53 8.41 -16.20
CA LEU A 95 10.80 8.12 -16.86
C LEU A 95 10.65 7.92 -18.36
N ARG A 96 11.66 8.37 -19.10
CA ARG A 96 11.80 8.19 -20.54
C ARG A 96 13.17 7.57 -20.88
N PRO A 97 13.30 6.88 -22.02
CA PRO A 97 14.59 6.43 -22.50
C PRO A 97 15.58 7.59 -22.64
N GLY A 98 16.72 7.50 -21.96
CA GLY A 98 17.76 8.53 -21.95
C GLY A 98 17.81 9.40 -20.70
N ASP A 99 16.83 9.29 -19.80
CA ASP A 99 16.85 10.00 -18.52
C ASP A 99 17.98 9.46 -17.61
N GLU A 100 18.63 10.38 -16.89
CA GLU A 100 19.58 10.04 -15.82
C GLU A 100 18.83 9.94 -14.49
N VAL A 101 18.98 8.82 -13.79
CA VAL A 101 18.29 8.53 -12.53
C VAL A 101 19.31 8.26 -11.43
N ILE A 102 19.16 8.95 -10.30
CA ILE A 102 19.93 8.71 -9.08
C ILE A 102 19.08 7.87 -8.13
N ALA A 103 19.60 6.73 -7.69
CA ALA A 103 18.92 5.82 -6.77
C ALA A 103 19.80 5.54 -5.54
N ILE A 104 19.16 5.33 -4.40
CA ILE A 104 19.81 4.90 -3.16
C ILE A 104 20.12 3.39 -3.27
N ALA A 105 21.26 2.96 -2.73
CA ALA A 105 21.65 1.55 -2.69
C ALA A 105 22.40 1.18 -1.39
N PRO A 106 22.00 0.11 -0.67
CA PRO A 106 20.79 -0.68 -0.91
C PRO A 106 19.53 0.14 -0.56
N ALA A 107 18.41 -0.19 -1.21
CA ALA A 107 17.09 0.38 -0.96
C ALA A 107 16.05 -0.74 -0.90
#